data_AF-A0AAU1RV92-F1
#
_entry.id   AF-A0AAU1RV92-F1
#
_cell.length_a   1.000
_cell.length_b   1.000
_cell.length_c   1.000
_cell.angle_alpha   90.00
_cell.angle_beta   90.00
_cell.angle_gamma   90.00
#
_symmetry.space_group_name_H-M   'P 1'
#
loop_
_entity.id
_entity.type
_entity.pdbx_description
1 polymer ?
#
loop_
_entity_poly.entity_id
_entity_poly.type
_entity_poly.pdbx_seq_one_letter_code
_entity_poly.pdbx_strand_id
1 'polypeptide(L)'
;MPKTAYVRTKPHLNIGTMGHVDHGKTTLTAAITKVLSDRAGSSTSYVSFDRIDRAPEEAQRGITINIAHVEYETDTRHYAHVDMPGHADYVKNMVTGAAQLDGAILVVSAVDGIMPQTAEHVLLARQVGVDHIVVALNKADAGDPELTDLVELEVRELLSAHGYGGDGVPVVRVSGLKALAGDPRWTASVEALLDAVDTYVPMPVRYTDAPFLLPVENVLTITGRGTVVTGAVERGTVRVGDRVSVLGADIETVVTGLETFGKPMESAQAGDNVALLVRGVERDRVRRGHVVAAPGSVTPSRRFTAQVYILSAREGGRTTPVATGYRPQFYIRTADVVGDIDLGEAAVARPGDTVTMTVELGRDTPLESGLGFAIREGGRTVGAGTVTALL
;
A
#
# COMPACT_ATOMS: atom_id res chain seq x y z
N MET A 1 -3.07 -0.40 32.96
CA MET A 1 -3.11 1.07 32.78
C MET A 1 -4.10 1.38 31.67
N PRO A 2 -4.93 2.44 31.78
CA PRO A 2 -5.76 2.86 30.65
C PRO A 2 -4.87 3.21 29.45
N LYS A 3 -5.28 2.80 28.25
CA LYS A 3 -4.56 3.14 27.01
C LYS A 3 -4.60 4.65 26.81
N THR A 4 -3.47 5.26 26.48
CA THR A 4 -3.40 6.69 26.14
C THR A 4 -4.11 6.92 24.80
N ALA A 5 -5.06 7.85 24.77
CA ALA A 5 -5.79 8.22 23.56
C ALA A 5 -4.85 8.82 22.50
N TYR A 6 -5.13 8.54 21.23
CA TYR A 6 -4.42 9.18 20.13
C TYR A 6 -4.85 10.64 20.02
N VAL A 7 -3.88 11.55 19.97
CA VAL A 7 -4.11 12.98 19.77
C VAL A 7 -3.43 13.37 18.47
N ARG A 8 -4.21 13.88 17.51
CA ARG A 8 -3.70 14.33 16.22
C ARG A 8 -3.04 15.71 16.37
N THR A 9 -1.74 15.73 16.60
CA THR A 9 -0.95 16.97 16.74
C THR A 9 -0.22 17.37 15.47
N LYS A 10 0.06 16.41 14.57
CA LYS A 10 0.81 16.60 13.32
C LYS A 10 0.00 16.14 12.10
N PRO A 11 0.27 16.70 10.90
CA PRO A 11 -0.23 16.17 9.64
C PRO A 11 0.13 14.69 9.48
N HIS A 12 -0.81 13.88 8.97
CA HIS A 12 -0.68 12.42 8.87
C HIS A 12 -0.46 11.96 7.43
N LEU A 13 0.59 11.16 7.22
CA LEU A 13 0.89 10.50 5.95
C LEU A 13 1.00 8.98 6.09
N ASN A 14 0.44 8.30 5.10
CA ASN A 14 0.62 6.88 4.86
C ASN A 14 1.77 6.73 3.87
N ILE A 15 2.86 6.11 4.33
CA ILE A 15 4.01 5.79 3.48
C ILE A 15 4.33 4.31 3.58
N GLY A 16 5.14 3.79 2.67
CA GLY A 16 5.54 2.39 2.75
C GLY A 16 6.80 2.08 1.98
N THR A 17 7.52 1.04 2.42
CA THR A 17 8.71 0.51 1.76
C THR A 17 8.35 -0.51 0.71
N MET A 18 8.81 -0.28 -0.52
CA MET A 18 8.69 -1.23 -1.63
C MET A 18 10.03 -1.45 -2.32
N GLY A 19 10.17 -2.57 -3.02
CA GLY A 19 11.36 -2.93 -3.78
C GLY A 19 11.58 -4.44 -3.77
N HIS A 20 12.60 -4.89 -4.48
CA HIS A 20 12.92 -6.32 -4.62
C HIS A 20 13.18 -7.01 -3.28
N VAL A 21 13.02 -8.34 -3.26
CA VAL A 21 13.40 -9.18 -2.12
C VAL A 21 14.88 -8.94 -1.75
N ASP A 22 15.21 -9.04 -0.47
CA ASP A 22 16.56 -8.86 0.07
C ASP A 22 17.23 -7.48 -0.14
N HIS A 23 16.53 -6.48 -0.67
CA HIS A 23 17.01 -5.10 -0.72
C HIS A 23 16.98 -4.40 0.66
N GLY A 24 16.43 -5.05 1.68
CA GLY A 24 16.48 -4.59 3.08
C GLY A 24 15.36 -3.62 3.50
N LYS A 25 14.15 -3.78 2.95
CA LYS A 25 12.94 -3.00 3.31
C LYS A 25 12.65 -3.03 4.82
N THR A 26 12.41 -4.21 5.37
CA THR A 26 12.11 -4.44 6.79
C THR A 26 13.23 -3.99 7.72
N THR A 27 14.49 -4.21 7.32
CA THR A 27 15.67 -3.70 8.04
C THR A 27 15.68 -2.18 8.09
N LEU A 28 15.38 -1.51 6.97
CA LEU A 28 15.30 -0.05 6.91
C LEU A 28 14.12 0.48 7.75
N THR A 29 12.96 -0.18 7.72
CA THR A 29 11.80 0.18 8.55
C THR A 29 12.12 0.08 10.05
N ALA A 30 12.78 -1.00 10.47
CA ALA A 30 13.28 -1.12 11.83
C ALA A 30 14.31 -0.01 12.17
N ALA A 31 15.22 0.31 11.23
CA ALA A 31 16.21 1.38 11.40
C ALA A 31 15.54 2.75 11.62
N ILE A 32 14.52 3.07 10.82
CA ILE A 32 13.75 4.32 10.94
C ILE A 32 13.16 4.45 12.34
N THR A 33 12.46 3.41 12.83
CA THR A 33 11.86 3.48 14.18
C THR A 33 12.90 3.60 15.27
N LYS A 34 14.07 2.97 15.12
CA LYS A 34 15.16 3.03 16.10
C LYS A 34 15.77 4.43 16.14
N VAL A 35 16.14 4.97 14.99
CA VAL A 35 16.76 6.30 14.87
C VAL A 35 15.83 7.36 15.47
N LEU A 36 14.52 7.28 15.17
CA LEU A 36 13.53 8.21 15.72
C LEU A 36 13.25 7.99 17.21
N SER A 37 13.27 6.74 17.71
CA SER A 37 13.06 6.48 19.14
C SER A 37 14.23 6.94 20.01
N ASP A 38 15.44 6.94 19.47
CA ASP A 38 16.65 7.34 20.18
C ASP A 38 16.76 8.89 20.31
N ARG A 39 15.90 9.65 19.62
CA ARG A 39 15.83 11.12 19.77
C ARG A 39 15.30 11.53 21.13
N ALA A 40 15.91 12.57 21.71
CA ALA A 40 15.48 13.13 22.98
C ALA A 40 14.03 13.66 22.89
N GLY A 41 13.15 13.19 23.78
CA GLY A 41 11.75 13.61 23.82
C GLY A 41 10.84 12.95 22.78
N SER A 42 11.34 11.96 22.03
CA SER A 42 10.55 11.23 21.03
C SER A 42 9.39 10.46 21.66
N SER A 43 8.23 10.50 21.00
CA SER A 43 7.10 9.63 21.32
C SER A 43 7.11 8.31 20.53
N THR A 44 8.09 8.15 19.62
CA THR A 44 8.23 6.98 18.76
C THR A 44 8.74 5.78 19.56
N SER A 45 8.11 4.63 19.36
CA SER A 45 8.57 3.36 19.93
C SER A 45 9.35 2.57 18.89
N TYR A 46 10.54 2.08 19.26
CA TYR A 46 11.31 1.18 18.42
C TYR A 46 10.54 -0.11 18.13
N VAL A 47 10.49 -0.51 16.86
CA VAL A 47 9.95 -1.80 16.41
C VAL A 47 11.07 -2.59 15.75
N SER A 48 11.46 -3.69 16.39
CA SER A 48 12.53 -4.55 15.90
C SER A 48 12.12 -5.33 14.65
N PHE A 49 13.11 -5.75 13.86
CA PHE A 49 12.93 -6.58 12.67
C PHE A 49 11.97 -7.76 12.92
N ASP A 50 12.20 -8.56 13.96
CA ASP A 50 11.38 -9.74 14.31
C ASP A 50 9.93 -9.40 14.70
N ARG A 51 9.65 -8.14 15.03
CA ARG A 51 8.29 -7.67 15.32
C ARG A 51 7.54 -7.20 14.08
N ILE A 52 8.27 -6.79 13.05
CA ILE A 52 7.73 -6.45 11.73
C ILE A 52 7.43 -7.77 11.01
N ASP A 53 8.44 -8.63 10.85
CA ASP A 53 8.35 -10.00 10.31
C ASP A 53 7.98 -11.01 11.40
N ARG A 54 6.79 -10.85 11.98
CA ARG A 54 6.36 -11.62 13.18
C ARG A 54 5.73 -12.98 12.88
N ALA A 55 5.36 -13.27 11.64
CA ALA A 55 4.69 -14.53 11.34
C ALA A 55 5.70 -15.69 11.40
N PRO A 56 5.33 -16.86 11.97
CA PRO A 56 6.24 -18.01 12.04
C PRO A 56 6.80 -18.43 10.67
N GLU A 57 6.02 -18.23 9.60
CA GLU A 57 6.43 -18.52 8.23
C GLU A 57 7.45 -17.50 7.68
N GLU A 58 7.36 -16.23 8.09
CA GLU A 58 8.32 -15.18 7.71
C GLU A 58 9.69 -15.46 8.32
N ALA A 59 9.73 -15.80 9.62
CA ALA A 59 10.97 -16.14 10.32
C ALA A 59 11.66 -17.40 9.75
N GLN A 60 10.89 -18.38 9.26
CA GLN A 60 11.45 -19.60 8.65
C GLN A 60 12.00 -19.36 7.24
N ARG A 61 11.36 -18.49 6.46
CA ARG A 61 11.73 -18.24 5.06
C ARG A 61 12.66 -17.03 4.88
N GLY A 62 12.79 -16.17 5.89
CA GLY A 62 13.59 -14.95 5.83
C GLY A 62 13.02 -13.89 4.89
N ILE A 63 11.71 -13.93 4.60
CA ILE A 63 11.03 -12.99 3.70
C ILE A 63 9.75 -12.47 4.35
N THR A 64 9.44 -11.19 4.14
CA THR A 64 8.15 -10.58 4.50
C THR A 64 7.03 -11.18 3.65
N ILE A 65 5.95 -11.60 4.29
CA ILE A 65 4.79 -12.24 3.65
C ILE A 65 3.55 -11.37 3.86
N ASN A 66 3.33 -10.92 5.09
CA ASN A 66 2.23 -10.10 5.51
C ASN A 66 2.63 -8.62 5.51
N ILE A 67 1.64 -7.76 5.32
CA ILE A 67 1.83 -6.32 5.50
C ILE A 67 1.99 -6.05 7.00
N ALA A 68 3.03 -5.30 7.35
CA ALA A 68 3.24 -4.80 8.70
C ALA A 68 3.03 -3.28 8.74
N HIS A 69 2.28 -2.84 9.75
CA HIS A 69 2.00 -1.41 9.97
C HIS A 69 2.78 -0.93 11.18
N VAL A 70 3.54 0.14 11.01
CA VAL A 70 4.43 0.71 12.03
C VAL A 70 4.18 2.22 12.14
N GLU A 71 4.16 2.75 13.36
CA GLU A 71 3.94 4.17 13.64
C GLU A 71 5.27 4.83 14.03
N TYR A 72 5.52 6.02 13.50
CA TYR A 72 6.56 6.92 13.98
C TYR A 72 6.25 8.36 13.55
N GLU A 73 7.01 9.32 14.06
CA GLU A 73 6.85 10.73 13.69
C GLU A 73 8.21 11.43 13.52
N THR A 74 8.25 12.38 12.58
CA THR A 74 9.31 13.39 12.50
C THR A 74 8.88 14.62 13.29
N ASP A 75 9.67 15.68 13.26
CA ASP A 75 9.29 16.95 13.89
C ASP A 75 8.10 17.60 13.17
N THR A 76 7.92 17.32 11.88
CA THR A 76 6.91 17.98 11.04
C THR A 76 5.65 17.14 10.83
N ARG A 77 5.76 15.82 10.83
CA ARG A 77 4.70 14.90 10.37
C ARG A 77 4.60 13.65 11.22
N HIS A 78 3.41 13.05 11.21
CA HIS A 78 3.14 11.73 11.75
C HIS A 78 3.00 10.73 10.61
N TYR A 79 3.59 9.55 10.76
CA TYR A 79 3.62 8.52 9.73
C TYR A 79 2.95 7.22 10.18
N ALA A 80 2.10 6.70 9.31
CA ALA A 80 1.77 5.29 9.26
C ALA A 80 2.62 4.65 8.16
N HIS A 81 3.51 3.74 8.53
CA HIS A 81 4.41 3.06 7.60
C HIS A 81 3.93 1.64 7.32
N VAL A 82 3.77 1.32 6.05
CA VAL A 82 3.39 0.02 5.52
C VAL A 82 4.61 -0.69 4.95
N ASP A 83 5.13 -1.71 5.63
CA ASP A 83 6.23 -2.54 5.09
C ASP A 83 5.65 -3.58 4.13
N MET A 84 5.98 -3.47 2.84
CA MET A 84 5.40 -4.31 1.80
C MET A 84 6.35 -5.45 1.40
N PRO A 85 5.81 -6.66 1.11
CA PRO A 85 6.62 -7.79 0.70
C PRO A 85 7.25 -7.57 -0.68
N GLY A 86 8.49 -8.04 -0.85
CA GLY A 86 9.27 -7.90 -2.11
C GLY A 86 9.31 -9.14 -3.00
N HIS A 87 8.77 -10.26 -2.52
CA HIS A 87 8.79 -11.54 -3.24
C HIS A 87 7.64 -11.60 -4.25
N ALA A 88 7.89 -12.17 -5.44
CA ALA A 88 6.92 -12.21 -6.55
C ALA A 88 5.57 -12.84 -6.15
N ASP A 89 5.61 -13.92 -5.35
CA ASP A 89 4.43 -14.63 -4.87
C ASP A 89 3.51 -13.78 -3.97
N TYR A 90 4.03 -12.70 -3.38
CA TYR A 90 3.32 -11.84 -2.44
C TYR A 90 3.03 -10.44 -2.98
N VAL A 91 3.25 -10.20 -4.27
CA VAL A 91 2.89 -8.93 -4.93
C VAL A 91 1.41 -8.56 -4.74
N LYS A 92 0.52 -9.55 -4.55
CA LYS A 92 -0.89 -9.29 -4.21
C LYS A 92 -1.08 -8.49 -2.92
N ASN A 93 -0.19 -8.69 -1.95
CA ASN A 93 -0.21 -7.95 -0.69
C ASN A 93 0.39 -6.57 -0.91
N MET A 94 1.44 -6.46 -1.71
CA MET A 94 2.01 -5.16 -2.11
C MET A 94 0.97 -4.26 -2.79
N VAL A 95 0.20 -4.76 -3.78
CA VAL A 95 -0.87 -3.97 -4.45
C VAL A 95 -1.88 -3.38 -3.46
N THR A 96 -2.30 -4.18 -2.47
CA THR A 96 -3.25 -3.72 -1.45
C THR A 96 -2.63 -2.73 -0.46
N GLY A 97 -1.35 -2.88 -0.13
CA GLY A 97 -0.64 -1.90 0.70
C GLY A 97 -0.41 -0.58 -0.03
N ALA A 98 0.06 -0.65 -1.29
CA ALA A 98 0.37 0.50 -2.13
C ALA A 98 -0.86 1.38 -2.42
N ALA A 99 -2.05 0.79 -2.53
CA ALA A 99 -3.30 1.51 -2.72
C ALA A 99 -3.68 2.46 -1.57
N GLN A 100 -3.00 2.37 -0.42
CA GLN A 100 -3.24 3.20 0.75
C GLN A 100 -2.17 4.30 0.94
N LEU A 101 -1.15 4.33 0.08
CA LEU A 101 0.00 5.18 0.26
C LEU A 101 -0.19 6.56 -0.38
N ASP A 102 0.21 7.58 0.37
CA ASP A 102 0.34 8.95 -0.14
C ASP A 102 1.71 9.18 -0.81
N GLY A 103 2.69 8.35 -0.44
CA GLY A 103 4.02 8.29 -1.05
C GLY A 103 4.73 6.98 -0.69
N ALA A 104 5.77 6.62 -1.43
CA ALA A 104 6.49 5.38 -1.19
C ALA A 104 8.01 5.59 -1.07
N ILE A 105 8.65 4.75 -0.28
CA ILE A 105 10.11 4.62 -0.22
C ILE A 105 10.50 3.42 -1.09
N LEU A 106 11.13 3.67 -2.23
CA LEU A 106 11.69 2.63 -3.09
C LEU A 106 13.07 2.23 -2.58
N VAL A 107 13.18 1.03 -2.04
CA VAL A 107 14.42 0.47 -1.50
C VAL A 107 15.15 -0.32 -2.58
N VAL A 108 16.30 0.18 -3.01
CA VAL A 108 17.16 -0.44 -4.01
C VAL A 108 18.52 -0.73 -3.40
N SER A 109 19.03 -1.95 -3.56
CA SER A 109 20.36 -2.30 -3.09
C SER A 109 21.42 -1.65 -3.98
N ALA A 110 22.35 -0.91 -3.40
CA ALA A 110 23.51 -0.34 -4.10
C ALA A 110 24.47 -1.42 -4.64
N VAL A 111 24.34 -2.67 -4.17
CA VAL A 111 25.13 -3.81 -4.62
C VAL A 111 24.43 -4.56 -5.76
N ASP A 112 23.12 -4.74 -5.65
CA ASP A 112 22.35 -5.59 -6.57
C ASP A 112 21.72 -4.79 -7.74
N GLY A 113 21.49 -3.49 -7.56
CA GLY A 113 20.89 -2.61 -8.56
C GLY A 113 19.40 -2.89 -8.80
N ILE A 114 18.93 -2.60 -10.01
CA ILE A 114 17.52 -2.82 -10.40
C ILE A 114 17.28 -4.30 -10.68
N MET A 115 16.30 -4.85 -9.96
CA MET A 115 15.82 -6.22 -10.13
C MET A 115 14.37 -6.25 -10.61
N PRO A 116 13.85 -7.38 -11.15
CA PRO A 116 12.52 -7.43 -11.80
C PRO A 116 11.37 -6.86 -10.95
N GLN A 117 11.33 -7.18 -9.65
CA GLN A 117 10.31 -6.69 -8.72
C GLN A 117 10.45 -5.19 -8.42
N THR A 118 11.64 -4.61 -8.59
CA THR A 118 11.83 -3.16 -8.48
C THR A 118 11.02 -2.46 -9.56
N ALA A 119 11.15 -2.91 -10.82
CA ALA A 119 10.39 -2.38 -11.94
C ALA A 119 8.88 -2.68 -11.80
N GLU A 120 8.51 -3.91 -11.41
CA GLU A 120 7.09 -4.27 -11.20
C GLU A 120 6.45 -3.42 -10.09
N HIS A 121 7.16 -3.14 -9.00
CA HIS A 121 6.65 -2.32 -7.91
C HIS A 121 6.48 -0.85 -8.31
N VAL A 122 7.44 -0.26 -9.02
CA VAL A 122 7.35 1.12 -9.54
C VAL A 122 6.12 1.27 -10.44
N LEU A 123 5.93 0.31 -11.35
CA LEU A 123 4.78 0.27 -12.25
C LEU A 123 3.46 0.14 -11.47
N LEU A 124 3.36 -0.83 -10.57
CA LEU A 124 2.14 -1.06 -9.79
C LEU A 124 1.81 0.12 -8.88
N ALA A 125 2.80 0.71 -8.21
CA ALA A 125 2.63 1.91 -7.38
C ALA A 125 2.00 3.05 -8.18
N ARG A 126 2.48 3.27 -9.42
CA ARG A 126 1.94 4.30 -10.31
C ARG A 126 0.47 4.05 -10.63
N GLN A 127 0.13 2.79 -10.93
CA GLN A 127 -1.21 2.40 -11.34
C GLN A 127 -2.23 2.43 -10.20
N VAL A 128 -1.79 2.25 -8.95
CA VAL A 128 -2.66 2.39 -7.77
C VAL A 128 -2.68 3.82 -7.21
N GLY A 129 -2.06 4.79 -7.90
CA GLY A 129 -2.17 6.22 -7.60
C GLY A 129 -1.08 6.78 -6.69
N VAL A 130 0.04 6.08 -6.49
CA VAL A 130 1.20 6.63 -5.78
C VAL A 130 1.96 7.56 -6.73
N ASP A 131 1.85 8.87 -6.50
CA ASP A 131 2.45 9.89 -7.38
C ASP A 131 3.89 10.25 -6.96
N HIS A 132 4.27 10.02 -5.71
CA HIS A 132 5.55 10.45 -5.15
C HIS A 132 6.34 9.27 -4.58
N ILE A 133 7.55 9.08 -5.12
CA ILE A 133 8.53 8.10 -4.64
C ILE A 133 9.77 8.83 -4.14
N VAL A 134 10.30 8.42 -2.99
CA VAL A 134 11.65 8.73 -2.52
C VAL A 134 12.49 7.45 -2.59
N VAL A 135 13.72 7.53 -3.07
CA VAL A 135 14.58 6.35 -3.22
C VAL A 135 15.55 6.24 -2.06
N ALA A 136 15.59 5.06 -1.44
CA ALA A 136 16.62 4.64 -0.51
C ALA A 136 17.58 3.69 -1.23
N LEU A 137 18.75 4.18 -1.64
CA LEU A 137 19.86 3.34 -2.12
C LEU A 137 20.53 2.68 -0.92
N ASN A 138 19.99 1.53 -0.53
CA ASN A 138 20.36 0.79 0.67
C ASN A 138 21.61 -0.07 0.44
N LYS A 139 22.21 -0.58 1.52
CA LYS A 139 23.49 -1.32 1.51
C LYS A 139 24.66 -0.51 0.92
N ALA A 140 24.58 0.82 0.97
CA ALA A 140 25.63 1.71 0.47
C ALA A 140 26.93 1.63 1.30
N ASP A 141 26.92 0.93 2.43
CA ASP A 141 28.13 0.60 3.20
C ASP A 141 28.97 -0.51 2.56
N ALA A 142 28.35 -1.34 1.72
CA ALA A 142 28.99 -2.45 1.01
C ALA A 142 29.17 -2.18 -0.50
N GLY A 143 28.52 -1.13 -1.02
CA GLY A 143 28.62 -0.74 -2.43
C GLY A 143 29.91 0.01 -2.76
N ASP A 144 30.44 -0.23 -3.96
CA ASP A 144 31.49 0.60 -4.54
C ASP A 144 30.90 1.98 -4.94
N PRO A 145 31.60 3.10 -4.71
CA PRO A 145 31.07 4.43 -5.04
C PRO A 145 30.69 4.62 -6.51
N GLU A 146 31.52 4.16 -7.46
CA GLU A 146 31.27 4.34 -8.89
C GLU A 146 30.08 3.48 -9.35
N LEU A 147 30.00 2.25 -8.85
CA LEU A 147 28.85 1.38 -9.11
C LEU A 147 27.56 1.95 -8.49
N THR A 148 27.66 2.56 -7.30
CA THR A 148 26.50 3.18 -6.63
C THR A 148 25.99 4.37 -7.43
N ASP A 149 26.88 5.19 -8.01
CA ASP A 149 26.52 6.29 -8.91
C ASP A 149 25.80 5.78 -10.17
N LEU A 150 26.27 4.66 -10.74
CA LEU A 150 25.62 4.03 -11.90
C LEU A 150 24.22 3.51 -11.54
N VAL A 151 24.07 2.82 -10.42
CA VAL A 151 22.76 2.32 -9.94
C VAL A 151 21.80 3.48 -9.70
N GLU A 152 22.27 4.61 -9.17
CA GLU A 152 21.45 5.81 -9.02
C GLU A 152 20.90 6.30 -10.37
N LEU A 153 21.75 6.37 -11.38
CA LEU A 153 21.37 6.78 -12.73
C LEU A 153 20.31 5.84 -13.33
N GLU A 154 20.53 4.53 -13.25
CA GLU A 154 19.57 3.53 -13.76
C GLU A 154 18.21 3.64 -13.05
N VAL A 155 18.20 3.87 -11.72
CA VAL A 155 16.95 4.01 -10.96
C VAL A 155 16.18 5.25 -11.41
N ARG A 156 16.86 6.36 -11.69
CA ARG A 156 16.23 7.58 -12.21
C ARG A 156 15.64 7.37 -13.60
N GLU A 157 16.31 6.60 -14.46
CA GLU A 157 15.80 6.22 -15.77
C GLU A 157 14.54 5.36 -15.66
N LEU A 158 14.54 4.35 -14.78
CA LEU A 158 13.37 3.52 -14.51
C LEU A 158 12.18 4.34 -14.04
N LEU A 159 12.40 5.25 -13.07
CA LEU A 159 11.36 6.12 -12.54
C LEU A 159 10.79 7.05 -13.63
N SER A 160 11.67 7.62 -14.47
CA SER A 160 11.27 8.45 -15.62
C SER A 160 10.42 7.67 -16.62
N ALA A 161 10.82 6.44 -16.94
CA ALA A 161 10.08 5.57 -17.86
C ALA A 161 8.65 5.25 -17.38
N HIS A 162 8.42 5.28 -16.07
CA HIS A 162 7.10 5.06 -15.46
C HIS A 162 6.37 6.34 -15.05
N GLY A 163 6.83 7.51 -15.52
CA GLY A 163 6.12 8.78 -15.35
C GLY A 163 6.32 9.45 -14.00
N TYR A 164 7.34 9.06 -13.23
CA TYR A 164 7.82 9.83 -12.09
C TYR A 164 8.84 10.87 -12.57
N GLY A 165 9.01 11.97 -11.83
CA GLY A 165 9.94 13.04 -12.20
C GLY A 165 11.40 12.68 -11.94
N GLY A 166 11.95 11.65 -12.60
CA GLY A 166 13.20 10.94 -12.26
C GLY A 166 14.38 11.82 -11.80
N ASP A 167 14.69 12.92 -12.48
CA ASP A 167 15.76 13.85 -12.06
C ASP A 167 15.43 14.63 -10.78
N GLY A 168 14.15 14.93 -10.56
CA GLY A 168 13.64 15.60 -9.36
C GLY A 168 13.36 14.66 -8.19
N VAL A 169 13.39 13.34 -8.39
CA VAL A 169 13.17 12.36 -7.31
C VAL A 169 14.36 12.39 -6.34
N PRO A 170 14.13 12.55 -5.02
CA PRO A 170 15.20 12.44 -4.03
C PRO A 170 15.72 11.01 -3.97
N VAL A 171 17.05 10.87 -4.05
CA VAL A 171 17.74 9.60 -3.87
C VAL A 171 18.71 9.77 -2.71
N VAL A 172 18.57 8.93 -1.69
CA VAL A 172 19.39 8.98 -0.48
C VAL A 172 20.10 7.65 -0.30
N ARG A 173 21.44 7.71 -0.19
CA ARG A 173 22.27 6.54 0.10
C ARG A 173 22.19 6.22 1.58
N VAL A 174 21.75 5.02 1.90
CA VAL A 174 21.52 4.58 3.28
C VAL A 174 22.14 3.20 3.53
N SER A 175 22.30 2.89 4.80
CA SER A 175 22.54 1.51 5.25
C SER A 175 21.64 1.25 6.44
N GLY A 176 20.51 0.58 6.21
CA GLY A 176 19.57 0.21 7.28
C GLY A 176 20.24 -0.63 8.36
N LEU A 177 21.14 -1.54 7.98
CA LEU A 177 21.86 -2.40 8.91
C LEU A 177 22.82 -1.62 9.82
N LYS A 178 23.64 -0.73 9.26
CA LYS A 178 24.58 0.08 10.04
C LYS A 178 23.87 1.14 10.88
N ALA A 179 22.78 1.72 10.37
CA ALA A 179 21.93 2.62 11.12
C ALA A 179 21.29 1.91 12.33
N LEU A 180 20.80 0.67 12.15
CA LEU A 180 20.30 -0.17 13.26
C LEU A 180 21.38 -0.46 14.31
N ALA A 181 22.64 -0.60 13.91
CA ALA A 181 23.77 -0.77 14.81
C ALA A 181 24.20 0.53 15.52
N GLY A 182 23.60 1.67 15.18
CA GLY A 182 23.89 2.98 15.79
C GLY A 182 25.10 3.70 15.19
N ASP A 183 25.53 3.36 13.97
CA ASP A 183 26.62 4.08 13.30
C ASP A 183 26.17 5.52 12.95
N PRO A 184 26.83 6.57 13.47
CA PRO A 184 26.39 7.96 13.31
C PRO A 184 26.24 8.43 11.86
N ARG A 185 27.06 7.92 10.94
CA ARG A 185 26.96 8.29 9.52
C ARG A 185 25.65 7.80 8.93
N TRP A 186 25.30 6.55 9.26
CA TRP A 186 24.14 5.89 8.66
C TRP A 186 22.84 6.26 9.38
N THR A 187 22.88 6.54 10.69
CA THR A 187 21.74 7.17 11.37
C THR A 187 21.40 8.51 10.73
N ALA A 188 22.39 9.39 10.49
CA ALA A 188 22.18 10.67 9.81
C ALA A 188 21.62 10.50 8.38
N SER A 189 22.05 9.47 7.65
CA SER A 189 21.48 9.18 6.31
C SER A 189 20.00 8.77 6.35
N VAL A 190 19.56 8.07 7.42
CA VAL A 190 18.15 7.72 7.63
C VAL A 190 17.35 8.98 7.98
N GLU A 191 17.92 9.91 8.74
CA GLU A 191 17.30 11.21 8.99
C GLU A 191 17.15 12.02 7.71
N ALA A 192 18.18 12.08 6.87
CA ALA A 192 18.12 12.74 5.56
C ALA A 192 17.09 12.10 4.62
N LEU A 193 16.90 10.78 4.70
CA LEU A 193 15.82 10.09 3.97
C LEU A 193 14.44 10.56 4.44
N LEU A 194 14.23 10.69 5.75
CA LEU A 194 12.96 11.19 6.30
C LEU A 194 12.73 12.67 5.98
N ASP A 195 13.77 13.50 6.01
CA ASP A 195 13.70 14.90 5.58
C ASP A 195 13.31 15.02 4.09
N ALA A 196 13.85 14.14 3.26
CA ALA A 196 13.47 14.05 1.85
C ALA A 196 11.99 13.67 1.69
N VAL A 197 11.46 12.72 2.50
CA VAL A 197 10.04 12.39 2.51
C VAL A 197 9.18 13.57 2.99
N ASP A 198 9.58 14.22 4.09
CA ASP A 198 8.92 15.41 4.67
C ASP A 198 8.83 16.56 3.65
N THR A 199 9.80 16.69 2.76
CA THR A 199 9.88 17.82 1.81
C THR A 199 9.28 17.48 0.44
N TYR A 200 9.49 16.27 -0.05
CA TYR A 200 9.14 15.88 -1.42
C TYR A 200 7.73 15.32 -1.56
N VAL A 201 7.24 14.57 -0.56
CA VAL A 201 5.88 14.02 -0.59
C VAL A 201 4.93 15.10 -0.08
N PRO A 202 4.00 15.61 -0.91
CA PRO A 202 3.04 16.61 -0.46
C PRO A 202 2.00 16.01 0.47
N MET A 203 1.35 16.85 1.27
CA MET A 203 0.16 16.43 1.99
C MET A 203 -0.97 16.20 0.97
N PRO A 204 -1.57 15.00 0.92
CA PRO A 204 -2.69 14.73 0.04
C PRO A 204 -3.91 15.53 0.50
N VAL A 205 -4.77 15.88 -0.46
CA VAL A 205 -6.09 16.43 -0.15
C VAL A 205 -6.95 15.31 0.44
N ARG A 206 -7.36 15.47 1.70
CA ARG A 206 -8.23 14.52 2.39
C ARG A 206 -9.68 14.92 2.20
N TYR A 207 -10.49 14.03 1.62
CA TYR A 207 -11.92 14.26 1.40
C TYR A 207 -12.75 13.94 2.65
N THR A 208 -12.57 14.71 3.73
CA THR A 208 -13.22 14.46 5.03
C THR A 208 -14.73 14.69 5.02
N ASP A 209 -15.23 15.53 4.12
CA ASP A 209 -16.66 15.84 3.99
C ASP A 209 -17.42 14.86 3.09
N ALA A 210 -16.70 13.95 2.42
CA ALA A 210 -17.32 12.91 1.61
C ALA A 210 -17.94 11.81 2.50
N PRO A 211 -18.87 10.99 1.98
CA PRO A 211 -19.39 9.84 2.73
C PRO A 211 -18.28 8.85 3.11
N PHE A 212 -18.30 8.40 4.36
CA PHE A 212 -17.30 7.49 4.92
C PHE A 212 -17.09 6.24 4.05
N LEU A 213 -15.82 5.88 3.82
CA LEU A 213 -15.43 4.64 3.17
C LEU A 213 -14.09 4.14 3.73
N LEU A 214 -14.09 2.89 4.20
CA LEU A 214 -12.91 2.16 4.65
C LEU A 214 -12.85 0.80 3.94
N PRO A 215 -11.87 0.57 3.05
CA PRO A 215 -11.61 -0.76 2.50
C PRO A 215 -11.06 -1.69 3.60
N VAL A 216 -11.65 -2.88 3.75
CA VAL A 216 -11.23 -3.84 4.77
C VAL A 216 -9.96 -4.56 4.30
N GLU A 217 -8.86 -4.35 5.00
CA GLU A 217 -7.58 -5.00 4.76
C GLU A 217 -7.46 -6.31 5.56
N ASN A 218 -7.86 -6.30 6.83
CA ASN A 218 -7.80 -7.46 7.71
C ASN A 218 -8.98 -7.50 8.69
N VAL A 219 -9.25 -8.69 9.23
CA VAL A 219 -10.33 -8.93 10.19
C VAL A 219 -9.81 -9.73 11.39
N LEU A 220 -9.93 -9.12 12.55
CA LEU A 220 -9.49 -9.64 13.84
C LEU A 220 -10.70 -9.87 14.74
N THR A 221 -10.54 -10.77 15.71
CA THR A 221 -11.51 -10.92 16.80
C THR A 221 -10.82 -10.58 18.10
N ILE A 222 -11.40 -9.66 18.86
CA ILE A 222 -10.97 -9.37 20.22
C ILE A 222 -11.91 -10.09 21.16
N THR A 223 -11.36 -11.05 21.92
CA THR A 223 -12.10 -11.81 22.94
C THR A 223 -12.85 -10.87 23.87
N GLY A 224 -14.18 -11.06 23.96
CA GLY A 224 -15.06 -10.24 24.80
C GLY A 224 -15.43 -8.86 24.25
N ARG A 225 -14.90 -8.43 23.09
CA ARG A 225 -15.30 -7.16 22.44
C ARG A 225 -15.99 -7.33 21.08
N GLY A 226 -15.59 -8.33 20.29
CA GLY A 226 -16.21 -8.63 19.00
C GLY A 226 -15.24 -8.52 17.81
N THR A 227 -15.81 -8.27 16.63
CA THR A 227 -15.09 -8.25 15.35
C THR A 227 -14.52 -6.86 15.08
N VAL A 228 -13.23 -6.82 14.77
CA VAL A 228 -12.48 -5.63 14.40
C VAL A 228 -12.05 -5.74 12.95
N VAL A 229 -12.37 -4.74 12.15
CA VAL A 229 -11.83 -4.61 10.80
C VAL A 229 -10.72 -3.57 10.79
N THR A 230 -9.68 -3.77 10.01
CA THR A 230 -8.59 -2.81 9.87
C THR A 230 -8.45 -2.32 8.43
N GLY A 231 -7.99 -1.09 8.27
CA GLY A 231 -7.64 -0.49 6.98
C GLY A 231 -7.43 1.02 7.11
N ALA A 232 -6.96 1.65 6.02
CA ALA A 232 -6.94 3.09 5.89
C ALA A 232 -8.32 3.64 5.49
N VAL A 233 -8.76 4.71 6.14
CA VAL A 233 -9.96 5.45 5.72
C VAL A 233 -9.68 6.12 4.39
N GLU A 234 -10.37 5.71 3.33
CA GLU A 234 -10.19 6.27 1.98
C GLU A 234 -10.77 7.69 1.90
N ARG A 235 -11.95 7.89 2.49
CA ARG A 235 -12.65 9.18 2.51
C ARG A 235 -13.65 9.29 3.66
N GLY A 236 -14.07 10.52 3.93
CA GLY A 236 -15.05 10.86 4.94
C GLY A 236 -14.52 10.81 6.36
N THR A 237 -15.45 10.81 7.31
CA THR A 237 -15.18 10.67 8.75
C THR A 237 -16.14 9.66 9.37
N VAL A 238 -15.71 9.03 10.47
CA VAL A 238 -16.54 8.13 11.26
C VAL A 238 -16.27 8.34 12.74
N ARG A 239 -17.31 8.27 13.56
CA ARG A 239 -17.26 8.39 15.02
C ARG A 239 -17.74 7.11 15.68
N VAL A 240 -17.30 6.90 16.92
CA VAL A 240 -17.90 5.86 17.77
C VAL A 240 -19.39 6.19 17.95
N GLY A 241 -20.25 5.22 17.63
CA GLY A 241 -21.71 5.36 17.64
C GLY A 241 -22.34 5.47 16.24
N ASP A 242 -21.56 5.75 15.19
CA ASP A 242 -22.09 5.88 13.84
C ASP A 242 -22.57 4.55 13.27
N ARG A 243 -23.65 4.61 12.48
CA ARG A 243 -24.13 3.49 11.68
C ARG A 243 -23.32 3.38 10.40
N VAL A 244 -22.96 2.15 10.03
CA VAL A 244 -22.18 1.83 8.83
C VAL A 244 -22.73 0.58 8.15
N SER A 245 -22.48 0.45 6.85
CA SER A 245 -22.78 -0.74 6.05
C SER A 245 -21.49 -1.46 5.68
N VAL A 246 -21.45 -2.78 5.91
CA VAL A 246 -20.36 -3.66 5.48
C VAL A 246 -20.75 -4.27 4.13
N LEU A 247 -20.30 -3.62 3.05
CA LEU A 247 -20.56 -4.01 1.67
C LEU A 247 -19.78 -5.28 1.32
N GLY A 248 -20.44 -6.21 0.61
CA GLY A 248 -19.95 -7.56 0.35
C GLY A 248 -20.36 -8.60 1.41
N ALA A 249 -20.79 -8.15 2.59
CA ALA A 249 -21.48 -8.96 3.58
C ALA A 249 -22.98 -8.62 3.70
N ASP A 250 -23.38 -7.46 3.16
CA ASP A 250 -24.71 -6.86 3.19
C ASP A 250 -25.27 -6.73 4.61
N ILE A 251 -24.44 -6.24 5.53
CA ILE A 251 -24.75 -6.06 6.95
C ILE A 251 -24.71 -4.58 7.30
N GLU A 252 -25.76 -4.08 7.95
CA GLU A 252 -25.69 -2.81 8.68
C GLU A 252 -25.27 -3.05 10.13
N THR A 253 -24.39 -2.20 10.64
CA THR A 253 -23.87 -2.29 12.01
C THR A 253 -23.57 -0.91 12.57
N VAL A 254 -23.07 -0.86 13.80
CA VAL A 254 -22.67 0.35 14.52
C VAL A 254 -21.22 0.24 14.92
N VAL A 255 -20.47 1.33 14.74
CA VAL A 255 -19.10 1.46 15.23
C VAL A 255 -19.12 1.59 16.75
N THR A 256 -18.46 0.67 17.46
CA THR A 256 -18.41 0.67 18.94
C THR A 256 -17.05 0.99 19.51
N GLY A 257 -16.04 1.09 18.66
CA GLY A 257 -14.69 1.47 19.07
C GLY A 257 -13.83 1.77 17.86
N LEU A 258 -12.91 2.72 18.04
CA LEU A 258 -11.89 3.09 17.08
C LEU A 258 -10.55 3.09 17.81
N GLU A 259 -9.54 2.47 17.21
CA GLU A 259 -8.15 2.56 17.66
C GLU A 259 -7.23 2.76 16.46
N THR A 260 -6.11 3.45 16.65
CA THR A 260 -4.98 3.47 15.70
C THR A 260 -3.72 3.08 16.46
N PHE A 261 -2.93 2.15 15.93
CA PHE A 261 -1.69 1.67 16.57
C PHE A 261 -1.84 1.30 18.07
N GLY A 262 -3.00 0.74 18.43
CA GLY A 262 -3.33 0.36 19.81
C GLY A 262 -3.74 1.51 20.75
N LYS A 263 -3.84 2.75 20.24
CA LYS A 263 -4.32 3.94 20.94
C LYS A 263 -5.78 4.22 20.59
N PRO A 264 -6.69 4.39 21.57
CA PRO A 264 -8.10 4.67 21.30
C PRO A 264 -8.33 6.06 20.68
N MET A 265 -9.38 6.16 19.87
CA MET A 265 -9.82 7.37 19.17
C MET A 265 -11.34 7.56 19.35
N GLU A 266 -11.80 8.81 19.37
CA GLU A 266 -13.25 9.12 19.33
C GLU A 266 -13.81 9.18 17.91
N SER A 267 -12.96 9.56 16.95
CA SER A 267 -13.29 9.71 15.54
C SER A 267 -12.09 9.42 14.66
N ALA A 268 -12.33 8.88 13.48
CA ALA A 268 -11.35 8.68 12.42
C ALA A 268 -11.75 9.49 11.17
N GLN A 269 -10.76 9.85 10.37
CA GLN A 269 -10.95 10.61 9.13
C GLN A 269 -10.10 10.04 8.00
N ALA A 270 -10.41 10.44 6.76
CA ALA A 270 -9.65 10.11 5.57
C ALA A 270 -8.12 10.23 5.81
N GLY A 271 -7.41 9.15 5.46
CA GLY A 271 -5.98 8.97 5.71
C GLY A 271 -5.65 8.12 6.93
N ASP A 272 -6.52 8.02 7.94
CA ASP A 272 -6.18 7.27 9.16
C ASP A 272 -6.14 5.76 8.92
N ASN A 273 -5.06 5.13 9.36
CA ASN A 273 -5.00 3.68 9.56
C ASN A 273 -5.70 3.31 10.87
N VAL A 274 -6.84 2.62 10.80
CA VAL A 274 -7.67 2.33 11.98
C VAL A 274 -8.04 0.86 12.13
N ALA A 275 -8.24 0.49 13.39
CA ALA A 275 -8.94 -0.70 13.84
C ALA A 275 -10.34 -0.28 14.29
N LEU A 276 -11.36 -0.70 13.52
CA LEU A 276 -12.75 -0.32 13.71
C LEU A 276 -13.53 -1.53 14.25
N LEU A 277 -14.00 -1.40 15.49
CA LEU A 277 -14.83 -2.41 16.16
C LEU A 277 -16.28 -2.26 15.72
N VAL A 278 -16.86 -3.32 15.17
CA VAL A 278 -18.25 -3.37 14.71
C VAL A 278 -19.11 -4.23 15.63
N ARG A 279 -20.34 -3.77 15.90
CA ARG A 279 -21.26 -4.46 16.81
C ARG A 279 -21.97 -5.63 16.14
N GLY A 280 -21.97 -6.79 16.81
CA GLY A 280 -22.86 -7.90 16.45
C GLY A 280 -22.56 -8.54 15.10
N VAL A 281 -21.36 -8.32 14.56
CA VAL A 281 -20.91 -8.95 13.31
C VAL A 281 -19.95 -10.08 13.67
N GLU A 282 -20.23 -11.29 13.18
CA GLU A 282 -19.33 -12.43 13.34
C GLU A 282 -18.12 -12.31 12.40
N ARG A 283 -16.96 -12.81 12.84
CA ARG A 283 -15.69 -12.64 12.12
C ARG A 283 -15.72 -13.27 10.72
N ASP A 284 -16.36 -14.42 10.57
CA ASP A 284 -16.47 -15.18 9.32
C ASP A 284 -17.38 -14.52 8.28
N ARG A 285 -18.26 -13.62 8.71
CA ARG A 285 -19.12 -12.81 7.83
C ARG A 285 -18.37 -11.66 7.14
N VAL A 286 -17.21 -11.27 7.65
CA VAL A 286 -16.42 -10.17 7.12
C VAL A 286 -15.05 -10.67 6.72
N ARG A 287 -14.55 -10.21 5.58
CA ARG A 287 -13.23 -10.58 5.09
C ARG A 287 -12.58 -9.40 4.38
N ARG A 288 -11.27 -9.55 4.12
CA ARG A 288 -10.54 -8.70 3.20
C ARG A 288 -11.29 -8.58 1.86
N GLY A 289 -11.31 -7.38 1.31
CA GLY A 289 -12.05 -7.04 0.09
C GLY A 289 -13.48 -6.57 0.31
N HIS A 290 -14.03 -6.68 1.52
CA HIS A 290 -15.25 -5.95 1.88
C HIS A 290 -14.92 -4.47 2.11
N VAL A 291 -15.96 -3.63 2.13
CA VAL A 291 -15.82 -2.19 2.41
C VAL A 291 -16.80 -1.82 3.51
N VAL A 292 -16.33 -1.08 4.51
CA VAL A 292 -17.22 -0.42 5.48
C VAL A 292 -17.48 0.99 4.98
N ALA A 293 -18.74 1.33 4.74
CA ALA A 293 -19.12 2.62 4.18
C ALA A 293 -20.27 3.26 4.97
N ALA A 294 -20.46 4.57 4.77
CA ALA A 294 -21.69 5.23 5.17
C ALA A 294 -22.89 4.52 4.50
N PRO A 295 -24.00 4.27 5.21
CA PRO A 295 -25.13 3.53 4.66
C PRO A 295 -25.68 4.18 3.38
N GLY A 296 -25.85 3.37 2.34
CA GLY A 296 -26.36 3.82 1.03
C GLY A 296 -25.41 4.68 0.21
N SER A 297 -24.17 4.94 0.65
CA SER A 297 -23.26 5.83 -0.07
C SER A 297 -22.53 5.17 -1.24
N VAL A 298 -22.46 3.84 -1.28
CA VAL A 298 -21.85 3.07 -2.37
C VAL A 298 -22.75 1.89 -2.70
N THR A 299 -23.00 1.69 -3.99
CA THR A 299 -23.77 0.55 -4.49
C THR A 299 -22.81 -0.45 -5.12
N PRO A 300 -22.77 -1.71 -4.63
CA PRO A 300 -22.00 -2.76 -5.30
C PRO A 300 -22.49 -2.99 -6.73
N SER A 301 -21.56 -3.25 -7.64
CA SER A 301 -21.86 -3.70 -9.00
C SER A 301 -20.92 -4.84 -9.40
N ARG A 302 -21.33 -5.60 -10.42
CA ARG A 302 -20.55 -6.67 -11.03
C ARG A 302 -20.05 -6.31 -12.40
N ARG A 303 -20.72 -5.38 -13.08
CA ARG A 303 -20.45 -5.05 -14.48
C ARG A 303 -20.05 -3.59 -14.60
N PHE A 304 -18.99 -3.36 -15.35
CA PHE A 304 -18.46 -2.01 -15.58
C PHE A 304 -17.69 -1.97 -16.90
N THR A 305 -17.57 -0.77 -17.47
CA THR A 305 -16.62 -0.48 -18.54
C THR A 305 -15.36 0.13 -17.94
N ALA A 306 -14.21 -0.14 -18.55
CA ALA A 306 -12.92 0.40 -18.11
C ALA A 306 -11.99 0.68 -19.28
N GLN A 307 -11.07 1.63 -19.07
CA GLN A 307 -9.89 1.80 -19.90
C GLN A 307 -8.74 1.00 -19.27
N VAL A 308 -8.10 0.13 -20.04
CA VAL A 308 -7.08 -0.79 -19.53
C VAL A 308 -5.86 -0.79 -20.44
N TYR A 309 -4.68 -0.61 -19.85
CA TYR A 309 -3.39 -0.85 -20.48
C TYR A 309 -2.96 -2.31 -20.25
N ILE A 310 -2.64 -3.04 -21.31
CA ILE A 310 -2.14 -4.42 -21.24
C ILE A 310 -0.62 -4.38 -21.19
N LEU A 311 -0.02 -4.89 -20.12
CA LEU A 311 1.43 -4.81 -19.90
C LEU A 311 2.18 -5.72 -20.89
N SER A 312 3.25 -5.18 -21.47
CA SER A 312 4.17 -5.92 -22.35
C SER A 312 5.12 -6.84 -21.57
N ALA A 313 5.74 -7.78 -22.27
CA ALA A 313 6.74 -8.68 -21.70
C ALA A 313 7.96 -7.93 -21.13
N ARG A 314 8.31 -6.76 -21.69
CA ARG A 314 9.40 -5.91 -21.18
C ARG A 314 9.07 -5.31 -19.82
N GLU A 315 7.79 -5.12 -19.54
CA GLU A 315 7.27 -4.60 -18.28
C GLU A 315 6.89 -5.73 -17.30
N GLY A 316 7.28 -6.98 -17.59
CA GLY A 316 6.94 -8.15 -16.77
C GLY A 316 5.54 -8.73 -17.02
N GLY A 317 4.80 -8.19 -17.98
CA GLY A 317 3.45 -8.61 -18.35
C GLY A 317 3.40 -9.79 -19.31
N ARG A 318 2.57 -9.66 -20.34
CA ARG A 318 2.28 -10.75 -21.29
C ARG A 318 3.19 -10.73 -22.51
N THR A 319 3.47 -11.92 -23.03
CA THR A 319 4.04 -12.09 -24.38
C THR A 319 2.96 -12.34 -25.44
N THR A 320 1.80 -12.85 -25.03
CA THR A 320 0.69 -13.21 -25.92
C THR A 320 -0.51 -12.29 -25.75
N PRO A 321 -1.27 -12.02 -26.83
CA PRO A 321 -2.51 -11.24 -26.76
C PRO A 321 -3.56 -11.85 -25.81
N VAL A 322 -4.44 -11.01 -25.32
CA VAL A 322 -5.67 -11.38 -24.60
C VAL A 322 -6.88 -11.21 -25.52
N ALA A 323 -7.90 -12.03 -25.35
CA ALA A 323 -9.11 -12.02 -26.17
C ALA A 323 -10.38 -11.98 -25.29
N THR A 324 -11.54 -11.68 -25.88
CA THR A 324 -12.83 -11.81 -25.20
C THR A 324 -13.00 -13.21 -24.61
N GLY A 325 -13.52 -13.30 -23.39
CA GLY A 325 -13.62 -14.54 -22.60
C GLY A 325 -12.39 -14.86 -21.76
N TYR A 326 -11.37 -14.00 -21.76
CA TYR A 326 -10.25 -14.07 -20.84
C TYR A 326 -10.72 -13.83 -19.39
N ARG A 327 -10.28 -14.69 -18.46
CA ARG A 327 -10.77 -14.71 -17.05
C ARG A 327 -9.67 -14.48 -16.00
N PRO A 328 -9.09 -13.29 -15.91
CA PRO A 328 -8.04 -12.99 -14.94
C PRO A 328 -8.58 -12.65 -13.54
N GLN A 329 -7.66 -12.46 -12.59
CA GLN A 329 -7.96 -11.88 -11.28
C GLN A 329 -7.88 -10.36 -11.34
N PHE A 330 -8.94 -9.69 -10.88
CA PHE A 330 -9.00 -8.24 -10.69
C PHE A 330 -8.70 -7.88 -9.24
N TYR A 331 -7.85 -6.87 -9.05
CA TYR A 331 -7.49 -6.31 -7.76
C TYR A 331 -8.07 -4.89 -7.65
N ILE A 332 -9.10 -4.74 -6.82
CA ILE A 332 -9.89 -3.52 -6.68
C ILE A 332 -9.87 -3.15 -5.19
N ARG A 333 -9.20 -2.05 -4.84
CA ARG A 333 -8.88 -1.71 -3.44
C ARG A 333 -8.20 -2.89 -2.73
N THR A 334 -8.82 -3.44 -1.69
CA THR A 334 -8.35 -4.61 -0.94
C THR A 334 -8.91 -5.94 -1.47
N ALA A 335 -9.84 -5.89 -2.43
CA ALA A 335 -10.53 -7.06 -2.96
C ALA A 335 -9.78 -7.68 -4.12
N ASP A 336 -9.80 -9.02 -4.17
CA ASP A 336 -9.39 -9.81 -5.31
C ASP A 336 -10.58 -10.65 -5.79
N VAL A 337 -10.91 -10.55 -7.08
CA VAL A 337 -12.08 -11.21 -7.67
C VAL A 337 -11.81 -11.63 -9.11
N VAL A 338 -12.15 -12.87 -9.48
CA VAL A 338 -12.10 -13.31 -10.88
C VAL A 338 -13.15 -12.55 -11.68
N GLY A 339 -12.79 -12.10 -12.87
CA GLY A 339 -13.74 -11.46 -13.78
C GLY A 339 -13.56 -11.92 -15.22
N ASP A 340 -14.63 -11.86 -15.99
CA ASP A 340 -14.67 -12.13 -17.42
C ASP A 340 -14.50 -10.81 -18.19
N ILE A 341 -13.63 -10.80 -19.21
CA ILE A 341 -13.37 -9.62 -20.05
C ILE A 341 -14.06 -9.77 -21.40
N ASP A 342 -14.71 -8.69 -21.83
CA ASP A 342 -15.21 -8.51 -23.19
C ASP A 342 -14.59 -7.25 -23.83
N LEU A 343 -13.83 -7.47 -24.91
CA LEU A 343 -13.15 -6.44 -25.71
C LEU A 343 -14.05 -5.84 -26.81
N GLY A 344 -15.29 -6.31 -26.95
CA GLY A 344 -16.18 -5.88 -28.03
C GLY A 344 -15.59 -6.16 -29.42
N GLU A 345 -15.73 -5.21 -30.34
CA GLU A 345 -15.29 -5.37 -31.74
C GLU A 345 -13.78 -5.58 -31.90
N ALA A 346 -12.95 -5.09 -30.97
CA ALA A 346 -11.51 -5.30 -31.03
C ALA A 346 -11.16 -6.79 -30.95
N ALA A 347 -11.97 -7.59 -30.23
CA ALA A 347 -11.87 -9.03 -29.96
C ALA A 347 -10.55 -9.54 -29.33
N VAL A 348 -9.44 -8.82 -29.53
CA VAL A 348 -8.08 -9.13 -29.10
C VAL A 348 -7.35 -7.83 -28.74
N ALA A 349 -6.65 -7.82 -27.62
CA ALA A 349 -5.74 -6.75 -27.21
C ALA A 349 -4.31 -7.29 -27.07
N ARG A 350 -3.34 -6.59 -27.68
CA ARG A 350 -1.94 -7.01 -27.67
C ARG A 350 -1.21 -6.42 -26.47
N PRO A 351 -0.13 -7.07 -26.00
CA PRO A 351 0.72 -6.46 -24.97
C PRO A 351 1.29 -5.12 -25.46
N GLY A 352 1.11 -4.06 -24.66
CA GLY A 352 1.40 -2.66 -24.99
C GLY A 352 0.17 -1.83 -25.44
N ASP A 353 -0.98 -2.46 -25.67
CA ASP A 353 -2.18 -1.74 -26.10
C ASP A 353 -2.93 -1.12 -24.91
N THR A 354 -3.54 0.05 -25.14
CA THR A 354 -4.57 0.61 -24.26
C THR A 354 -5.93 0.41 -24.90
N VAL A 355 -6.80 -0.38 -24.26
CA VAL A 355 -8.11 -0.78 -24.80
C VAL A 355 -9.24 -0.44 -23.84
N THR A 356 -10.42 -0.19 -24.40
CA THR A 356 -11.66 -0.13 -23.64
C THR A 356 -12.23 -1.55 -23.56
N MET A 357 -12.65 -1.99 -22.36
CA MET A 357 -13.25 -3.31 -22.18
C MET A 357 -14.44 -3.24 -21.21
N THR A 358 -15.36 -4.18 -21.38
CA THR A 358 -16.39 -4.49 -20.39
C THR A 358 -15.90 -5.64 -19.52
N VAL A 359 -16.11 -5.52 -18.20
CA VAL A 359 -15.73 -6.54 -17.22
C VAL A 359 -16.98 -7.01 -16.50
N GLU A 360 -17.09 -8.33 -16.30
CA GLU A 360 -18.08 -8.94 -15.41
C GLU A 360 -17.40 -9.72 -14.29
N LEU A 361 -17.55 -9.23 -13.06
CA LEU A 361 -16.96 -9.82 -11.86
C LEU A 361 -17.76 -11.03 -11.36
N GLY A 362 -17.04 -12.01 -10.82
CA GLY A 362 -17.62 -13.22 -10.22
C GLY A 362 -18.48 -12.97 -8.98
N ARG A 363 -18.45 -11.77 -8.39
CA ARG A 363 -19.30 -11.34 -7.28
C ARG A 363 -19.49 -9.82 -7.26
N ASP A 364 -20.52 -9.36 -6.57
CA ASP A 364 -20.74 -7.94 -6.29
C ASP A 364 -19.53 -7.34 -5.59
N THR A 365 -19.06 -6.21 -6.11
CA THR A 365 -17.91 -5.48 -5.57
C THR A 365 -18.26 -3.99 -5.47
N PRO A 366 -17.87 -3.29 -4.39
CA PRO A 366 -18.06 -1.85 -4.28
C PRO A 366 -17.24 -1.12 -5.36
N LEU A 367 -17.92 -0.60 -6.39
CA LEU A 367 -17.31 0.00 -7.58
C LEU A 367 -17.77 1.45 -7.75
N GLU A 368 -16.89 2.29 -8.28
CA GLU A 368 -17.17 3.70 -8.60
C GLU A 368 -16.44 4.09 -9.89
N SER A 369 -16.99 5.05 -10.63
CA SER A 369 -16.29 5.60 -11.80
C SER A 369 -15.03 6.35 -11.36
N GLY A 370 -13.95 6.21 -12.13
CA GLY A 370 -12.63 6.72 -11.79
C GLY A 370 -11.79 5.79 -10.90
N LEU A 371 -12.35 4.67 -10.41
CA LEU A 371 -11.62 3.74 -9.57
C LEU A 371 -10.55 2.97 -10.36
N GLY A 372 -9.29 3.05 -9.93
CA GLY A 372 -8.19 2.28 -10.48
C GLY A 372 -8.22 0.81 -10.02
N PHE A 373 -7.70 -0.08 -10.86
CA PHE A 373 -7.55 -1.50 -10.56
C PHE A 373 -6.38 -2.14 -11.32
N ALA A 374 -5.88 -3.27 -10.82
CA ALA A 374 -4.87 -4.08 -11.49
C ALA A 374 -5.45 -5.44 -11.91
N ILE A 375 -4.93 -5.99 -13.01
CA ILE A 375 -5.27 -7.31 -13.54
C ILE A 375 -4.06 -8.20 -13.41
N ARG A 376 -4.21 -9.39 -12.80
CA ARG A 376 -3.12 -10.36 -12.65
C ARG A 376 -3.53 -11.77 -13.07
N GLU A 377 -2.55 -12.52 -13.57
CA GLU A 377 -2.68 -13.93 -13.92
C GLU A 377 -1.34 -14.63 -13.68
N GLY A 378 -1.38 -15.87 -13.17
CA GLY A 378 -0.18 -16.72 -13.06
C GLY A 378 0.95 -16.09 -12.23
N GLY A 379 0.60 -15.26 -11.24
CA GLY A 379 1.56 -14.55 -10.40
C GLY A 379 2.16 -13.28 -11.00
N ARG A 380 1.71 -12.85 -12.20
CA ARG A 380 2.21 -11.65 -12.89
C ARG A 380 1.12 -10.62 -13.08
N THR A 381 1.50 -9.35 -13.06
CA THR A 381 0.61 -8.25 -13.46
C THR A 381 0.53 -8.20 -14.97
N VAL A 382 -0.69 -8.30 -15.51
CA VAL A 382 -0.94 -8.38 -16.96
C VAL A 382 -1.66 -7.15 -17.52
N GLY A 383 -2.30 -6.36 -16.66
CA GLY A 383 -2.98 -5.15 -17.05
C GLY A 383 -3.19 -4.20 -15.87
N ALA A 384 -3.41 -2.93 -16.17
CA ALA A 384 -3.84 -1.92 -15.21
C ALA A 384 -4.90 -1.03 -15.86
N GLY A 385 -5.91 -0.62 -15.10
CA GLY A 385 -7.02 0.11 -15.67
C GLY A 385 -7.79 0.97 -14.70
N THR A 386 -8.73 1.71 -15.25
CA THR A 386 -9.60 2.63 -14.52
C THR A 386 -11.05 2.40 -14.96
N VAL A 387 -11.95 2.25 -13.99
CA VAL A 387 -13.39 2.13 -14.22
C VAL A 387 -13.89 3.43 -14.87
N THR A 388 -14.55 3.35 -16.01
CA THR A 388 -15.09 4.51 -16.73
C THR A 388 -16.59 4.68 -16.49
N ALA A 389 -17.34 3.58 -16.38
CA ALA A 389 -18.77 3.60 -16.05
C ALA A 389 -19.22 2.27 -15.43
N LEU A 390 -20.24 2.32 -14.57
CA LEU A 390 -20.93 1.13 -14.06
C LEU A 390 -22.08 0.74 -15.01
N LEU A 391 -22.35 -0.56 -15.14
CA LEU A 391 -23.36 -1.11 -16.05
C LEU A 391 -24.52 -1.80 -15.31
#